data_AF-A0A9D2PET9-F1
#
_entry.id   AF-A0A9D2PET9-F1
#
_cell.length_a   1.000
_cell.length_b   1.000
_cell.length_c   1.000
_cell.angle_alpha   90.00
_cell.angle_beta   90.00
_cell.angle_gamma   90.00
#
_symmetry.space_group_name_H-M   'P 1'
#
loop_
_entity.id
_entity.type
_entity.pdbx_description
1 polymer ?
#
loop_
_entity_poly.entity_id
_entity_poly.type
_entity_poly.pdbx_seq_one_letter_code
_entity_poly.pdbx_strand_id
1 'polypeptide(L)'
;QDMPLVACTSCRYCCDGCPAGISIPDVIKAINTSRLYPKDRRPILFYRNLVTDSGKASGCIGCGQCEGVCPQHLPIIELMKEAAEKLEE
;
A
#
# COMPACT_ATOMS: atom_id res chain seq x y z
N GLN A 1 -9.98 -11.71 10.37
CA GLN A 1 -9.27 -11.34 11.60
C GLN A 1 -9.10 -9.83 11.57
N ASP A 2 -9.30 -9.15 12.71
CA ASP A 2 -9.01 -7.73 12.86
C ASP A 2 -7.54 -7.52 12.51
N MET A 3 -7.25 -6.91 11.36
CA MET A 3 -5.88 -6.74 10.86
C MET A 3 -5.38 -5.44 11.48
N PRO A 4 -4.55 -5.48 12.55
CA PRO A 4 -4.09 -4.27 13.22
C PRO A 4 -3.39 -3.35 12.24
N LEU A 5 -3.38 -2.05 12.55
CA LEU A 5 -2.74 -1.05 11.69
C LEU A 5 -1.32 -1.48 11.34
N VAL A 6 -1.00 -1.38 10.06
CA VAL A 6 0.32 -1.73 9.55
C VAL A 6 1.32 -0.74 10.10
N ALA A 7 2.29 -1.22 10.86
CA ALA A 7 3.40 -0.41 11.35
C ALA A 7 4.36 -0.10 10.20
N CYS A 8 4.03 0.84 9.32
CA CYS A 8 4.95 1.33 8.29
C CYS A 8 5.63 2.61 8.78
N THR A 9 6.96 2.66 8.73
CA THR A 9 7.75 3.85 9.08
C THR A 9 7.91 4.83 7.93
N SER A 10 7.37 4.51 6.74
CA SER A 10 7.51 5.30 5.52
C SER A 10 8.96 5.61 5.11
N CYS A 11 9.88 4.68 5.38
CA CYS A 11 11.30 4.79 5.00
C CYS A 11 11.57 4.73 3.49
N ARG A 12 10.59 4.31 2.68
CA ARG A 12 10.63 4.26 1.20
C ARG A 12 11.65 3.31 0.55
N TYR A 13 12.35 2.48 1.31
CA TYR A 13 13.26 1.47 0.73
C TYR A 13 12.60 0.49 -0.25
N CYS A 14 11.29 0.25 -0.09
CA CYS A 14 10.53 -0.62 -0.97
C CYS A 14 10.16 0.02 -2.33
N CYS A 15 10.35 1.33 -2.52
CA CYS A 15 9.92 2.03 -3.73
C CYS A 15 10.92 1.84 -4.90
N ASP A 16 12.22 1.97 -4.64
CA ASP A 16 13.25 1.98 -5.70
C ASP A 16 13.35 0.64 -6.46
N GLY A 17 13.04 -0.46 -5.79
CA GLY A 17 13.04 -1.81 -6.38
C GLY A 17 11.69 -2.26 -6.95
N CYS A 18 10.65 -1.44 -6.92
CA CYS A 18 9.34 -1.87 -7.37
C CYS A 18 9.23 -1.78 -8.90
N PRO A 19 9.12 -2.90 -9.65
CA PRO A 19 9.01 -2.86 -11.11
C PRO A 19 7.70 -2.22 -11.59
N ALA A 20 6.68 -2.20 -10.73
CA ALA A 20 5.40 -1.55 -10.99
C ALA A 20 5.40 -0.06 -10.59
N GLY A 21 6.49 0.46 -10.02
CA GLY A 21 6.60 1.87 -9.62
C GLY A 21 5.60 2.28 -8.52
N ILE A 22 5.22 1.34 -7.64
CA ILE A 22 4.19 1.58 -6.62
C ILE A 22 4.81 2.31 -5.42
N SER A 23 4.20 3.42 -5.02
CA SER A 23 4.48 4.13 -3.76
C SER A 23 3.91 3.38 -2.56
N ILE A 24 4.51 2.23 -2.25
CA ILE A 24 4.06 1.28 -1.21
C ILE A 24 3.76 1.95 0.15
N PRO A 25 4.60 2.86 0.68
CA PRO A 25 4.30 3.49 1.97
C PRO A 25 3.02 4.32 1.97
N ASP A 26 2.78 5.05 0.87
CA ASP A 26 1.58 5.87 0.72
C ASP A 26 0.33 5.00 0.52
N VAL A 27 0.44 3.88 -0.18
CA VAL A 27 -0.63 2.87 -0.26
C VAL A 27 -0.94 2.29 1.12
N ILE A 28 0.07 1.91 1.90
CA ILE A 28 -0.12 1.40 3.28
C ILE A 28 -0.78 2.45 4.17
N LYS A 29 -0.41 3.72 4.04
CA LYS A 29 -1.06 4.83 4.75
C LYS A 29 -2.54 4.94 4.41
N ALA A 30 -2.90 4.77 3.13
CA ALA A 30 -4.29 4.76 2.68
C ALA A 30 -5.07 3.57 3.28
N ILE A 31 -4.49 2.37 3.31
CA ILE A 31 -5.07 1.20 3.97
C ILE A 31 -5.31 1.48 5.46
N ASN A 32 -4.29 1.95 6.18
CA ASN A 32 -4.42 2.25 7.62
C ASN A 32 -5.52 3.27 7.89
N THR A 33 -5.62 4.30 7.05
CA THR A 33 -6.67 5.31 7.16
C THR A 33 -8.05 4.71 6.88
N SER A 34 -8.17 3.85 5.87
CA SER A 34 -9.41 3.12 5.55
C SER A 34 -9.84 2.20 6.70
N ARG A 35 -8.90 1.52 7.36
CA ARG A 35 -9.18 0.67 8.54
C ARG A 35 -9.61 1.48 9.76
N LEU A 36 -8.98 2.63 10.01
CA LEU A 36 -9.37 3.54 11.09
C LEU A 36 -10.74 4.18 10.86
N TYR A 37 -11.04 4.51 9.61
CA TYR A 37 -12.23 5.26 9.23
C TYR A 37 -12.97 4.56 8.05
N PRO A 38 -13.64 3.43 8.29
CA PRO A 38 -14.21 2.59 7.22
C PRO A 38 -15.36 3.25 6.44
N LYS A 39 -16.00 4.29 6.99
CA LYS A 39 -17.04 5.07 6.30
C LYS A 39 -16.50 6.29 5.55
N ASP A 40 -15.20 6.52 5.61
CA ASP A 40 -14.56 7.70 5.05
C ASP A 40 -14.04 7.42 3.64
N ARG A 41 -14.37 8.31 2.70
CA ARG A 41 -13.92 8.22 1.31
C ARG A 41 -12.60 8.95 1.07
N ARG A 42 -12.07 9.71 2.05
CA ARG A 42 -10.75 10.36 1.98
C ARG A 42 -9.60 9.41 1.60
N PRO A 43 -9.46 8.20 2.17
CA PRO A 43 -8.41 7.26 1.76
C PRO A 43 -8.51 6.84 0.29
N ILE A 44 -9.74 6.65 -0.23
CA ILE A 44 -9.98 6.31 -1.64
C ILE A 44 -9.58 7.49 -2.55
N LEU A 45 -9.97 8.72 -2.19
CA LEU A 45 -9.59 9.93 -2.92
C LEU A 45 -8.06 10.16 -2.90
N PHE A 46 -7.43 9.98 -1.75
CA PHE A 46 -5.98 10.05 -1.60
C PHE A 46 -5.28 9.03 -2.50
N TYR A 47 -5.75 7.78 -2.48
CA TYR A 47 -5.21 6.72 -3.33
C TYR A 47 -5.40 7.00 -4.83
N ARG A 48 -6.60 7.47 -5.24
CA ARG A 48 -6.87 7.84 -6.63
C ARG A 48 -5.94 8.94 -7.15
N ASN A 49 -5.60 9.92 -6.31
CA ASN A 49 -4.61 10.94 -6.65
C ASN A 49 -3.17 10.41 -6.60
N LEU A 50 -2.86 9.46 -5.72
CA LEU A 50 -1.53 8.85 -5.65
C LEU A 50 -1.20 8.11 -6.96
N VAL A 51 -2.14 7.31 -7.48
CA VAL A 51 -1.90 6.48 -8.67
C VAL A 51 -1.83 7.25 -10.00
N THR A 52 -1.99 8.58 -9.98
CA THR A 52 -1.71 9.39 -11.19
C THR A 52 -0.21 9.60 -11.40
N ASP A 53 0.58 9.56 -10.33
CA ASP A 53 2.04 9.76 -10.33
C ASP A 53 2.80 8.48 -9.90
N SER A 54 2.06 7.46 -9.45
CA SER A 54 2.57 6.19 -8.94
C SER A 54 1.89 5.00 -9.63
N GLY A 55 2.55 3.84 -9.60
CA GLY A 55 1.91 2.56 -9.92
C GLY A 55 0.70 2.27 -9.02
N LYS A 56 -0.27 1.54 -9.59
CA LYS A 56 -1.45 1.03 -8.88
C LYS A 56 -1.12 -0.21 -8.06
N ALA A 57 -1.77 -0.38 -6.92
CA ALA A 57 -1.73 -1.58 -6.09
C ALA A 57 -2.18 -2.82 -6.88
N SER A 58 -3.20 -2.71 -7.74
CA SER A 58 -3.57 -3.80 -8.68
C SER A 58 -2.49 -4.15 -9.69
N GLY A 59 -1.50 -3.28 -9.91
CA GLY A 59 -0.32 -3.54 -10.73
C GLY A 59 0.78 -4.34 -10.02
N CYS A 60 0.59 -4.68 -8.73
CA CYS A 60 1.56 -5.50 -8.00
C CYS A 60 1.64 -6.91 -8.58
N ILE A 61 2.80 -7.27 -9.13
CA ILE A 61 3.06 -8.60 -9.70
C ILE A 61 3.57 -9.62 -8.68
N GLY A 62 3.63 -9.26 -7.39
CA GLY A 62 4.13 -10.16 -6.34
C GLY A 62 5.62 -10.49 -6.42
N CYS A 63 6.46 -9.55 -6.89
CA CYS A 63 7.89 -9.81 -7.09
C CYS A 63 8.72 -10.05 -5.81
N GLY A 64 8.20 -9.69 -4.63
CA GLY A 64 8.87 -9.91 -3.33
C GLY A 64 10.04 -8.98 -2.99
N GLN A 65 10.51 -8.14 -3.93
CA GLN A 65 11.65 -7.25 -3.67
C GLN A 65 11.41 -6.29 -2.50
N CYS A 66 10.19 -5.73 -2.44
CA CYS A 66 9.80 -4.80 -1.39
C CYS A 66 9.81 -5.43 0.01
N GLU A 67 9.44 -6.70 0.15
CA GLU A 67 9.42 -7.41 1.43
C GLU A 67 10.84 -7.74 1.90
N GLY A 68 11.74 -8.07 0.98
CA GLY A 68 13.16 -8.35 1.29
C GLY A 68 13.93 -7.13 1.80
N VAL A 69 13.60 -5.93 1.33
CA VAL A 69 14.24 -4.67 1.77
C VAL A 69 13.52 -4.00 2.94
N CYS A 70 12.34 -4.48 3.33
CA CYS A 70 11.57 -3.87 4.41
C CYS A 70 12.19 -4.20 5.77
N PRO A 71 12.69 -3.21 6.54
CA PRO A 71 13.31 -3.47 7.84
C PRO A 71 12.34 -3.98 8.90
N GLN A 72 11.03 -3.84 8.65
CA GLN A 72 9.97 -4.29 9.55
C GLN A 72 9.33 -5.61 9.09
N HIS A 73 9.84 -6.21 8.01
CA HIS A 73 9.34 -7.47 7.45
C HIS A 73 7.83 -7.49 7.24
N LEU A 74 7.29 -6.38 6.71
CA LEU A 74 5.86 -6.25 6.46
C LEU A 74 5.44 -7.15 5.29
N PRO A 75 4.24 -7.77 5.33
CA PRO A 75 3.69 -8.55 4.22
C PRO A 75 3.13 -7.62 3.14
N ILE A 76 4.01 -6.89 2.46
CA ILE A 76 3.67 -5.85 1.48
C ILE A 76 2.83 -6.39 0.33
N ILE A 77 3.08 -7.61 -0.15
CA ILE A 77 2.32 -8.18 -1.27
C ILE A 77 0.85 -8.35 -0.89
N GLU A 78 0.57 -8.90 0.29
CA GLU A 78 -0.79 -9.07 0.80
C GLU A 78 -1.48 -7.73 1.03
N LEU A 79 -0.72 -6.73 1.51
CA LEU A 79 -1.23 -5.37 1.67
C LEU A 79 -1.58 -4.72 0.33
N MET A 80 -0.81 -4.96 -0.74
CA MET A 80 -1.16 -4.46 -2.07
C MET A 80 -2.44 -5.09 -2.61
N LYS A 81 -2.67 -6.39 -2.35
CA LYS A 81 -3.94 -7.06 -2.72
C LYS A 81 -5.12 -6.43 -1.97
N GLU A 82 -4.98 -6.21 -0.67
CA GLU A 82 -6.02 -5.54 0.13
C GLU A 82 -6.27 -4.09 -0.33
N ALA A 83 -5.21 -3.35 -0.67
CA ALA A 83 -5.35 -2.00 -1.22
C ALA A 83 -6.13 -2.01 -2.53
N ALA A 84 -5.84 -2.95 -3.43
CA ALA A 84 -6.57 -3.08 -4.68
C ALA A 84 -8.07 -3.36 -4.42
N GLU A 85 -8.40 -4.23 -3.47
CA GLU A 85 -9.80 -4.52 -3.13
C GLU A 85 -10.52 -3.32 -2.49
N LYS A 86 -9.88 -2.63 -1.53
CA LYS A 86 -10.55 -1.59 -0.73
C LYS A 86 -10.49 -0.18 -1.31
N LEU A 87 -9.46 0.14 -2.11
CA LEU A 87 -9.18 1.50 -2.56
C LEU A 87 -9.46 1.72 -4.05
N GLU A 88 -9.54 0.66 -4.85
CA GLU A 88 -9.83 0.73 -6.28
C GLU A 88 -11.29 0.47 -6.65
N GLU A 89 -12.15 0.18 -5.68
CA GLU A 89 -13.61 0.06 -5.87
C GLU A 89 -14.27 1.39 -6.32
#